data_AF-A0A3Y4YLL8-F1
#
_entry.id   AF-A0A3Y4YLL8-F1
#
_cell.length_a   1.000
_cell.length_b   1.000
_cell.length_c   1.000
_cell.angle_alpha   90.00
_cell.angle_beta   90.00
_cell.angle_gamma   90.00
#
_symmetry.space_group_name_H-M   'P 1'
#
loop_
_entity.id
_entity.type
_entity.pdbx_description
1 polymer ?
#
loop_
_entity_poly.entity_id
_entity_poly.type
_entity_poly.pdbx_seq_one_letter_code
_entity_poly.pdbx_strand_id
1 'polypeptide(L)'
;MNTATNSTSAKPRTDIYLLTGLGLLAVRIIQGFIYWGGGSRRFIYAPDKLDPEAPHWMAYKFQTAMPGALLGLDHVISYMLQHFWLLYAGVILFSAAELIAGLFLMLGLFTRISALLSMLFSVLLMLMFGWQGATCIDEWTMAACNLAMGTTLFLCGSHSYALDNIILKKNLRLADSRVFLWCSGALPLPLTPGSYKKLALWLLAFVVIFDVGTYSYYRGSVVTPYHHGPVSPTTHHLSLTEGKLFPDGQVQVHVYLDAGTPEAPEHIMEAWLKDAGGNALVHWDTAMLSAIPAGSFRNDYAYNKFTAGHYGIQAIVGSAATLTFPAGTLTGGNDRIPDGPVTLVLRDAEGHTFSTPLRRVPAE
;
A
#
# COMPACT_ATOMS: atom_id res chain seq x y z
N MET A 1 50.91 -14.28 -57.19
CA MET A 1 50.59 -15.04 -55.97
C MET A 1 50.17 -14.04 -54.91
N ASN A 2 48.86 -13.87 -54.73
CA ASN A 2 48.28 -13.00 -53.69
C ASN A 2 48.26 -13.76 -52.37
N THR A 3 48.93 -13.23 -51.36
CA THR A 3 48.72 -13.61 -49.95
C THR A 3 48.16 -12.39 -49.24
N ALA A 4 46.84 -12.23 -49.34
CA ALA A 4 46.09 -11.29 -48.52
C ALA A 4 46.05 -11.84 -47.09
N THR A 5 46.66 -11.08 -46.19
CA THR A 5 46.56 -11.23 -44.73
C THR A 5 45.13 -10.95 -44.27
N ASN A 6 44.38 -11.99 -43.93
CA ASN A 6 43.13 -11.84 -43.19
C ASN A 6 43.45 -11.66 -41.69
N SER A 7 43.61 -10.41 -41.27
CA SER A 7 43.55 -10.04 -39.85
C SER A 7 42.09 -9.90 -39.43
N THR A 8 41.48 -10.97 -38.93
CA THR A 8 40.20 -10.90 -38.21
C THR A 8 40.44 -10.30 -36.83
N SER A 9 40.30 -8.97 -36.75
CA SER A 9 40.28 -8.20 -35.50
C SER A 9 39.18 -8.71 -34.58
N ALA A 10 39.55 -9.40 -33.51
CA ALA A 10 38.68 -9.74 -32.39
C ALA A 10 38.35 -8.47 -31.55
N LYS A 11 37.45 -7.62 -32.06
CA LYS A 11 36.79 -6.53 -31.29
C LYS A 11 35.25 -6.60 -31.38
N PRO A 12 34.58 -7.51 -30.63
CA PRO A 12 33.12 -7.33 -30.45
C PRO A 12 32.62 -7.38 -29.00
N ARG A 13 33.36 -7.94 -28.03
CA ARG A 13 32.84 -8.13 -26.66
C ARG A 13 32.87 -6.86 -25.82
N THR A 14 33.91 -6.03 -25.93
CA THR A 14 34.09 -4.83 -25.11
C THR A 14 33.04 -3.74 -25.41
N ASP A 15 32.60 -3.64 -26.67
CA ASP A 15 31.64 -2.62 -27.10
C ASP A 15 30.22 -2.90 -26.60
N ILE A 16 29.78 -4.16 -26.58
CA ILE A 16 28.43 -4.53 -26.13
C ILE A 16 28.26 -4.22 -24.63
N TYR A 17 29.25 -4.57 -23.81
CA TYR A 17 29.18 -4.24 -22.39
C TYR A 17 29.15 -2.73 -22.19
N LEU A 18 30.06 -1.98 -22.84
CA LEU A 18 30.08 -0.53 -22.74
C LEU A 18 28.73 0.11 -23.10
N LEU A 19 28.12 -0.32 -24.20
CA LEU A 19 26.81 0.15 -24.66
C LEU A 19 25.71 -0.16 -23.64
N THR A 20 25.62 -1.40 -23.14
CA THR A 20 24.63 -1.78 -22.13
C THR A 20 24.85 -1.03 -20.81
N GLY A 21 26.10 -0.89 -20.37
CA GLY A 21 26.44 -0.20 -19.13
C GLY A 21 26.12 1.30 -19.19
N LEU A 22 26.40 1.96 -20.32
CA LEU A 22 26.05 3.37 -20.53
C LEU A 22 24.55 3.56 -20.70
N GLY A 23 23.88 2.69 -21.46
CA GLY A 23 22.43 2.75 -21.66
C GLY A 23 21.62 2.56 -20.38
N LEU A 24 22.11 1.72 -19.46
CA LEU A 24 21.46 1.48 -18.16
C LEU A 24 21.87 2.47 -17.07
N LEU A 25 22.80 3.39 -17.34
CA LEU A 25 23.28 4.34 -16.34
C LEU A 25 22.14 5.25 -15.83
N ALA A 26 21.31 5.76 -16.75
CA ALA A 26 20.16 6.58 -16.40
C ALA A 26 19.17 5.80 -15.52
N VAL A 27 18.84 4.56 -15.91
CA VAL A 27 17.98 3.66 -15.12
C VAL A 27 18.56 3.43 -13.73
N ARG A 28 19.86 3.14 -13.62
CA ARG A 28 20.53 2.90 -12.34
C ARG A 28 20.45 4.11 -11.42
N ILE A 29 20.77 5.29 -11.93
CA ILE A 29 20.78 6.53 -11.13
C ILE A 29 19.36 6.92 -10.72
N ILE A 30 18.39 6.91 -11.65
CA ILE A 30 17.02 7.33 -11.35
C ILE A 30 16.31 6.33 -10.44
N GLN A 31 16.44 5.02 -10.68
CA GLN A 31 15.94 4.00 -9.75
C GLN A 31 16.54 4.21 -8.35
N GLY A 32 17.86 4.44 -8.27
CA GLY A 32 18.53 4.72 -7.01
C GLY A 32 18.01 6.00 -6.34
N PHE A 33 17.79 7.05 -7.11
CA PHE A 33 17.24 8.32 -6.62
C PHE A 33 15.81 8.18 -6.09
N ILE A 34 14.96 7.36 -6.70
CA ILE A 34 13.58 7.13 -6.21
C ILE A 34 13.60 6.54 -4.79
N TYR A 35 14.38 5.47 -4.58
CA TYR A 35 14.47 4.81 -3.27
C TYR A 35 15.25 5.66 -2.25
N TRP A 36 16.35 6.28 -2.68
CA TRP A 36 17.08 7.22 -1.83
C TRP A 36 16.21 8.39 -1.42
N GLY A 37 15.42 8.94 -2.35
CA GLY A 37 14.49 10.03 -2.13
C GLY A 37 13.37 9.65 -1.16
N GLY A 38 12.86 8.40 -1.24
CA GLY A 38 11.91 7.87 -0.28
C GLY A 38 12.45 7.89 1.16
N GLY A 39 13.65 7.33 1.36
CA GLY A 39 14.30 7.30 2.67
C GLY A 39 14.77 8.67 3.15
N SER A 40 15.40 9.48 2.28
CA SER A 40 15.95 10.79 2.64
C SER A 40 14.85 11.80 2.93
N ARG A 41 13.71 11.70 2.25
CA ARG A 41 12.52 12.49 2.60
C ARG A 41 12.05 12.20 4.02
N ARG A 42 12.11 10.95 4.48
CA ARG A 42 11.67 10.59 5.84
C ARG A 42 12.72 10.89 6.91
N PHE A 43 14.01 10.77 6.62
CA PHE A 43 15.07 11.01 7.62
C PHE A 43 15.62 12.44 7.66
N ILE A 44 15.58 13.17 6.55
CA ILE A 44 16.30 14.44 6.39
C ILE A 44 15.34 15.60 6.10
N TYR A 45 14.49 15.47 5.08
CA TYR A 45 13.73 16.61 4.56
C TYR A 45 12.33 16.80 5.17
N ALA A 46 11.70 15.72 5.65
CA ALA A 46 10.39 15.73 6.29
C ALA A 46 10.34 14.69 7.42
N PRO A 47 11.11 14.92 8.52
CA PRO A 47 11.22 14.00 9.64
C PRO A 47 9.89 13.72 10.35
N ASP A 48 8.91 14.62 10.23
CA ASP A 48 7.54 14.47 10.74
C ASP A 48 6.86 13.17 10.25
N LYS A 49 7.31 12.58 9.15
CA LYS A 49 6.81 11.28 8.68
C LYS A 49 7.19 10.11 9.58
N LEU A 50 8.24 10.27 10.38
CA LEU A 50 8.73 9.30 11.36
C LEU A 50 8.43 9.72 12.80
N ASP A 51 7.78 10.88 13.01
CA ASP A 51 7.36 11.34 14.33
C ASP A 51 5.95 10.79 14.64
N PRO A 52 5.78 9.92 15.66
CA PRO A 52 4.48 9.37 16.05
C PRO A 52 3.44 10.42 16.44
N GLU A 53 3.87 11.59 16.91
CA GLU A 53 2.97 12.66 17.36
C GLU A 53 2.56 13.59 16.21
N ALA A 54 3.21 13.47 15.05
CA ALA A 54 2.96 14.34 13.91
C ALA A 54 1.74 13.87 13.09
N PRO A 55 0.94 14.80 12.53
CA PRO A 55 -0.26 14.46 11.74
C PRO A 55 0.07 13.76 10.41
N HIS A 56 1.34 13.73 10.01
CA HIS A 56 1.79 13.09 8.77
C HIS A 56 2.63 11.84 9.02
N TRP A 57 2.55 11.29 10.24
CA TRP A 57 3.18 10.04 10.58
C TRP A 57 2.75 8.91 9.63
N MET A 58 3.71 8.07 9.26
CA MET A 58 3.47 6.95 8.36
C MET A 58 2.35 6.00 8.78
N ALA A 59 2.04 5.82 10.07
CA ALA A 59 0.98 4.92 10.51
C ALA A 59 -0.39 5.25 9.90
N TYR A 60 -0.70 6.53 9.74
CA TYR A 60 -1.92 6.98 9.07
C TYR A 60 -2.02 6.43 7.64
N LYS A 61 -0.89 6.42 6.89
CA LYS A 61 -0.84 5.84 5.54
C LYS A 61 -0.91 4.32 5.52
N PHE A 62 -0.30 3.63 6.49
CA PHE A 62 -0.45 2.17 6.58
C PHE A 62 -1.91 1.80 6.83
N GLN A 63 -2.59 2.55 7.71
CA GLN A 63 -3.98 2.31 8.02
C GLN A 63 -4.90 2.57 6.80
N THR A 64 -4.66 3.63 6.02
CA THR A 64 -5.46 3.85 4.79
C THR A 64 -5.20 2.82 3.70
N ALA A 65 -4.05 2.15 3.69
CA ALA A 65 -3.71 1.12 2.71
C ALA A 65 -4.31 -0.26 3.05
N MET A 66 -4.57 -0.51 4.33
CA MET A 66 -5.05 -1.78 4.87
C MET A 66 -6.25 -2.39 4.13
N PRO A 67 -7.33 -1.66 3.78
CA PRO A 67 -8.54 -2.29 3.24
C PRO A 67 -8.34 -3.05 1.93
N GLY A 68 -7.53 -2.52 1.01
CA GLY A 68 -7.26 -3.15 -0.29
C GLY A 68 -5.92 -3.88 -0.38
N ALA A 69 -5.24 -4.13 0.74
CA ALA A 69 -3.97 -4.83 0.76
C ALA A 69 -4.16 -6.33 0.37
N LEU A 70 -3.29 -6.83 -0.50
CA LEU A 70 -3.39 -8.21 -1.03
C LEU A 70 -2.68 -9.24 -0.16
N LEU A 71 -3.04 -10.51 -0.39
CA LEU A 71 -2.35 -11.68 0.19
C LEU A 71 -2.34 -11.71 1.74
N GLY A 72 -3.39 -11.17 2.38
CA GLY A 72 -3.49 -11.15 3.84
C GLY A 72 -2.60 -10.09 4.51
N LEU A 73 -2.03 -9.17 3.73
CA LEU A 73 -1.23 -8.07 4.28
C LEU A 73 -2.07 -7.09 5.10
N ASP A 74 -3.38 -7.04 4.90
CA ASP A 74 -4.32 -6.31 5.75
C ASP A 74 -4.21 -6.75 7.22
N HIS A 75 -4.14 -8.07 7.49
CA HIS A 75 -3.94 -8.59 8.84
C HIS A 75 -2.56 -8.24 9.41
N VAL A 76 -1.52 -8.26 8.58
CA VAL A 76 -0.16 -7.89 8.98
C VAL A 76 -0.10 -6.40 9.35
N ILE A 77 -0.70 -5.55 8.51
CA ILE A 77 -0.81 -4.11 8.75
C ILE A 77 -1.61 -3.85 10.03
N SER A 78 -2.79 -4.47 10.19
CA SER A 78 -3.62 -4.36 11.39
C SER A 78 -2.84 -4.74 12.66
N TYR A 79 -2.14 -5.87 12.62
CA TYR A 79 -1.30 -6.32 13.73
C TYR A 79 -0.19 -5.31 14.05
N MET A 80 0.50 -4.78 13.04
CA MET A 80 1.52 -3.74 13.24
C MET A 80 0.92 -2.47 13.84
N LEU A 81 -0.24 -2.01 13.35
CA LEU A 81 -0.90 -0.79 13.85
C LEU A 81 -1.26 -0.89 15.33
N GLN A 82 -1.58 -2.09 15.81
CA GLN A 82 -1.85 -2.38 17.23
C GLN A 82 -0.57 -2.53 18.08
N HIS A 83 0.59 -2.78 17.46
CA HIS A 83 1.87 -3.01 18.15
C HIS A 83 2.89 -1.93 17.78
N PHE A 84 2.84 -0.81 18.50
CA PHE A 84 3.64 0.40 18.22
C PHE A 84 5.14 0.13 17.99
N TRP A 85 5.79 -0.64 18.87
CA TRP A 85 7.22 -0.93 18.74
C TRP A 85 7.58 -1.66 17.44
N LEU A 86 6.71 -2.58 17.00
CA LEU A 86 6.91 -3.32 15.75
C LEU A 86 6.69 -2.40 14.55
N LEU A 87 5.64 -1.58 14.57
CA LEU A 87 5.35 -0.59 13.53
C LEU A 87 6.50 0.41 13.39
N TYR A 88 6.90 1.04 14.50
CA TYR A 88 7.92 2.07 14.52
C TYR A 88 9.28 1.54 14.03
N ALA A 89 9.72 0.40 14.56
CA ALA A 89 10.94 -0.27 14.11
C ALA A 89 10.86 -0.67 12.64
N GLY A 90 9.72 -1.22 12.20
CA GLY A 90 9.47 -1.60 10.81
C GLY A 90 9.59 -0.42 9.85
N VAL A 91 8.97 0.72 10.16
CA VAL A 91 9.04 1.94 9.35
C VAL A 91 10.46 2.48 9.25
N ILE A 92 11.21 2.49 10.36
CA ILE A 92 12.61 2.94 10.36
C ILE A 92 13.48 2.00 9.52
N LEU A 93 13.38 0.68 9.74
CA LEU A 93 14.19 -0.30 9.04
C LEU A 93 13.90 -0.30 7.53
N PHE A 94 12.61 -0.24 7.15
CA PHE A 94 12.21 -0.14 5.76
C PHE A 94 12.77 1.13 5.12
N SER A 95 12.59 2.29 5.77
CA SER A 95 13.09 3.57 5.27
C SER A 95 14.62 3.60 5.15
N ALA A 96 15.34 2.97 6.10
CA ALA A 96 16.79 2.89 6.08
C ALA A 96 17.27 1.97 4.95
N ALA A 97 16.57 0.86 4.73
CA ALA A 97 16.88 -0.06 3.64
C ALA A 97 16.64 0.59 2.27
N GLU A 98 15.56 1.35 2.09
CA GLU A 98 15.32 2.16 0.88
C GLU A 98 16.44 3.19 0.67
N LEU A 99 16.82 3.92 1.72
CA LEU A 99 17.87 4.93 1.66
C LEU A 99 19.21 4.33 1.21
N ILE A 100 19.62 3.23 1.84
CA ILE A 100 20.90 2.57 1.58
C ILE A 100 20.90 1.91 0.20
N ALA A 101 19.85 1.16 -0.14
CA ALA A 101 19.75 0.51 -1.45
C ALA A 101 19.71 1.54 -2.59
N GLY A 102 19.00 2.66 -2.40
CA GLY A 102 18.95 3.75 -3.36
C GLY A 102 20.32 4.42 -3.56
N LEU A 103 21.03 4.72 -2.48
CA LEU A 103 22.39 5.25 -2.54
C LEU A 103 23.34 4.28 -3.25
N PHE A 104 23.26 3.00 -2.92
CA PHE A 104 24.10 1.96 -3.51
C PHE A 104 23.84 1.82 -5.01
N LEU A 105 22.58 1.90 -5.45
CA LEU A 105 22.25 1.95 -6.89
C LEU A 105 22.88 3.18 -7.55
N MET A 106 22.69 4.39 -7.01
CA MET A 106 23.26 5.61 -7.62
C MET A 106 24.78 5.50 -7.81
N LEU A 107 25.49 5.03 -6.77
CA LEU A 107 26.94 4.82 -6.80
C LEU A 107 27.37 3.62 -7.65
N GLY A 108 26.46 2.70 -7.98
CA GLY A 108 26.79 1.42 -8.60
C GLY A 108 27.63 0.53 -7.67
N LEU A 109 27.26 0.46 -6.40
CA LEU A 109 27.84 -0.41 -5.38
C LEU A 109 26.87 -1.56 -5.10
N PHE A 110 27.36 -2.81 -5.17
CA PHE A 110 26.55 -4.03 -5.07
C PHE A 110 25.26 -3.93 -5.90
N THR A 111 25.42 -3.51 -7.16
CA THR A 111 24.31 -3.06 -8.02
C THR A 111 23.20 -4.11 -8.13
N ARG A 112 23.54 -5.41 -8.17
CA ARG A 112 22.54 -6.48 -8.31
C ARG A 112 21.77 -6.74 -7.03
N ILE A 113 22.43 -6.73 -5.87
CA ILE A 113 21.70 -6.83 -4.58
C ILE A 113 20.80 -5.63 -4.40
N SER A 114 21.29 -4.43 -4.66
CA SER A 114 20.50 -3.21 -4.51
C SER A 114 19.32 -3.18 -5.50
N ALA A 115 19.51 -3.71 -6.72
CA ALA A 115 18.42 -3.92 -7.67
C ALA A 115 17.41 -4.96 -7.17
N LEU A 116 17.86 -6.08 -6.61
CA LEU A 116 16.98 -7.10 -6.03
C LEU A 116 16.16 -6.57 -4.85
N LEU A 117 16.79 -5.77 -3.97
CA LEU A 117 16.08 -5.08 -2.88
C LEU A 117 15.03 -4.11 -3.45
N SER A 118 15.37 -3.36 -4.50
CA SER A 118 14.42 -2.48 -5.18
C SER A 118 13.25 -3.25 -5.80
N MET A 119 13.48 -4.46 -6.31
CA MET A 119 12.40 -5.33 -6.81
C MET A 119 11.50 -5.80 -5.67
N LEU A 120 12.07 -6.19 -4.53
CA LEU A 120 11.31 -6.60 -3.36
C LEU A 120 10.45 -5.46 -2.81
N PHE A 121 11.00 -4.24 -2.72
CA PHE A 121 10.23 -3.06 -2.32
C PHE A 121 9.09 -2.78 -3.29
N SER A 122 9.34 -2.84 -4.60
CA SER A 122 8.28 -2.70 -5.61
C SER A 122 7.13 -3.69 -5.42
N VAL A 123 7.44 -4.97 -5.23
CA VAL A 123 6.42 -6.02 -5.00
C VAL A 123 5.63 -5.72 -3.73
N LEU A 124 6.30 -5.42 -2.62
CA LEU A 124 5.64 -5.11 -1.35
C LEU A 124 4.74 -3.87 -1.46
N LEU A 125 5.24 -2.80 -2.09
CA LEU A 125 4.48 -1.57 -2.28
C LEU A 125 3.24 -1.79 -3.15
N MET A 126 3.34 -2.58 -4.22
CA MET A 126 2.17 -2.94 -5.04
C MET A 126 1.14 -3.76 -4.28
N LEU A 127 1.57 -4.70 -3.44
CA LEU A 127 0.65 -5.53 -2.66
C LEU A 127 -0.07 -4.74 -1.56
N MET A 128 0.59 -3.73 -0.98
CA MET A 128 0.03 -2.92 0.11
C MET A 128 -0.76 -1.71 -0.38
N PHE A 129 -0.18 -0.93 -1.29
CA PHE A 129 -0.68 0.37 -1.71
C PHE A 129 -1.21 0.38 -3.14
N GLY A 130 -1.05 -0.73 -3.89
CA GLY A 130 -1.34 -0.73 -5.33
C GLY A 130 -2.79 -0.44 -5.71
N TRP A 131 -3.75 -0.62 -4.80
CA TRP A 131 -5.16 -0.29 -5.05
C TRP A 131 -5.46 1.22 -4.90
N GLN A 132 -4.60 1.96 -4.20
CA GLN A 132 -4.77 3.39 -3.97
C GLN A 132 -4.54 4.19 -5.26
N GLY A 133 -5.17 5.37 -5.32
CA GLY A 133 -5.14 6.26 -6.48
C GLY A 133 -6.51 6.38 -7.16
N ALA A 134 -7.25 7.43 -6.81
CA ALA A 134 -8.60 7.70 -7.31
C ALA A 134 -8.65 7.97 -8.83
N THR A 135 -7.62 8.61 -9.37
CA THR A 135 -7.55 9.05 -10.78
C THR A 135 -6.52 8.24 -11.57
N CYS A 136 -5.28 8.25 -11.10
CA CYS A 136 -4.19 7.42 -11.58
C CYS A 136 -3.86 6.41 -10.48
N ILE A 137 -3.57 5.16 -10.85
CA ILE A 137 -3.12 4.13 -9.91
C ILE A 137 -1.64 4.39 -9.59
N ASP A 138 -1.38 5.53 -8.95
CA ASP A 138 -0.07 6.17 -8.86
C ASP A 138 0.95 5.26 -8.18
N GLU A 139 0.57 4.68 -7.05
CA GLU A 139 1.40 3.77 -6.27
C GLU A 139 1.75 2.50 -7.06
N TRP A 140 0.78 1.91 -7.76
CA TRP A 140 1.03 0.74 -8.60
C TRP A 140 1.92 1.08 -9.81
N THR A 141 1.63 2.17 -10.51
CA THR A 141 2.35 2.54 -11.76
C THR A 141 3.82 2.78 -11.47
N MET A 142 4.12 3.54 -10.40
CA MET A 142 5.49 3.76 -9.97
C MET A 142 6.18 2.44 -9.60
N ALA A 143 5.52 1.59 -8.80
CA ALA A 143 6.12 0.36 -8.31
C ALA A 143 6.32 -0.70 -9.42
N ALA A 144 5.41 -0.80 -10.40
CA ALA A 144 5.51 -1.66 -11.58
C ALA A 144 6.68 -1.24 -12.47
N CYS A 145 6.80 0.06 -12.80
CA CYS A 145 7.96 0.57 -13.54
C CYS A 145 9.27 0.29 -12.79
N ASN A 146 9.30 0.50 -11.48
CA ASN A 146 10.45 0.19 -10.64
C ASN A 146 10.78 -1.30 -10.62
N LEU A 147 9.79 -2.20 -10.69
CA LEU A 147 10.02 -3.64 -10.74
C LEU A 147 10.69 -4.04 -12.06
N ALA A 148 10.21 -3.51 -13.19
CA ALA A 148 10.80 -3.73 -14.51
C ALA A 148 12.23 -3.18 -14.63
N MET A 149 12.45 -1.96 -14.13
CA MET A 149 13.78 -1.34 -14.07
C MET A 149 14.74 -2.13 -13.16
N GLY A 150 14.30 -2.50 -11.96
CA GLY A 150 15.07 -3.33 -11.03
C GLY A 150 15.45 -4.68 -11.63
N THR A 151 14.51 -5.35 -12.32
CA THR A 151 14.76 -6.62 -13.01
C THR A 151 15.83 -6.49 -14.09
N THR A 152 15.78 -5.40 -14.86
CA THR A 152 16.77 -5.12 -15.91
C THR A 152 18.15 -4.85 -15.32
N LEU A 153 18.23 -4.06 -14.24
CA LEU A 153 19.49 -3.79 -13.52
C LEU A 153 20.09 -5.06 -12.91
N PHE A 154 19.25 -5.95 -12.36
CA PHE A 154 19.67 -7.23 -11.80
C PHE A 154 20.29 -8.14 -12.87
N LEU A 155 19.64 -8.26 -14.02
CA LEU A 155 20.08 -9.12 -15.13
C LEU A 155 21.34 -8.59 -15.83
N CYS A 156 21.28 -7.35 -16.31
CA CYS A 156 22.34 -6.78 -17.13
C CYS A 156 23.54 -6.34 -16.30
N GLY A 157 23.30 -5.90 -15.06
CA GLY A 157 24.26 -5.05 -14.35
C GLY A 157 24.41 -3.68 -15.04
N SER A 158 24.95 -2.71 -14.31
CA SER A 158 25.30 -1.41 -14.87
C SER A 158 26.76 -1.12 -14.48
N HIS A 159 27.67 -1.64 -15.31
CA HIS A 159 29.12 -1.62 -15.03
C HIS A 159 29.74 -0.23 -15.26
N SER A 160 29.25 0.54 -16.24
CA SER A 160 29.79 1.86 -16.55
C SER A 160 29.60 2.82 -15.37
N TYR A 161 30.66 3.56 -15.02
CA TYR A 161 30.67 4.51 -13.89
C TYR A 161 30.15 3.93 -12.58
N ALA A 162 30.44 2.65 -12.29
CA ALA A 162 30.04 1.95 -11.07
C ALA A 162 31.22 1.77 -10.11
N LEU A 163 30.99 1.96 -8.80
CA LEU A 163 31.98 1.63 -7.77
C LEU A 163 32.36 0.14 -7.78
N ASP A 164 31.43 -0.75 -8.15
CA ASP A 164 31.67 -2.18 -8.36
C ASP A 164 32.88 -2.43 -9.27
N ASN A 165 33.00 -1.65 -10.35
CA ASN A 165 34.11 -1.75 -11.29
C ASN A 165 35.43 -1.21 -10.71
N ILE A 166 35.38 -0.19 -9.86
CA ILE A 166 36.56 0.33 -9.16
C ILE A 166 37.08 -0.69 -8.16
N ILE A 167 36.18 -1.34 -7.41
CA ILE A 167 36.50 -2.39 -6.44
C ILE A 167 37.15 -3.59 -7.15
N LEU A 168 36.58 -4.02 -8.28
CA LEU A 168 37.11 -5.11 -9.09
C LEU A 168 38.52 -4.81 -9.63
N LYS A 169 38.76 -3.57 -10.09
CA LYS A 169 40.09 -3.14 -10.57
C LYS A 169 41.15 -3.14 -9.45
N LYS A 170 40.74 -2.84 -8.21
CA LYS A 170 41.64 -2.84 -7.05
C LYS A 170 41.97 -4.25 -6.54
N ASN A 171 41.02 -5.19 -6.65
CA ASN A 171 41.25 -6.57 -6.24
C ASN A 171 40.68 -7.56 -7.26
N LEU A 172 41.54 -7.98 -8.20
CA LEU A 172 41.17 -8.88 -9.29
C LEU A 172 40.71 -10.26 -8.81
N ARG A 173 41.07 -10.70 -7.59
CA ARG A 173 40.60 -11.97 -7.02
C ARG A 173 39.08 -12.00 -6.82
N LEU A 174 38.43 -10.84 -6.77
CA LEU A 174 36.98 -10.75 -6.67
C LEU A 174 36.28 -11.23 -7.95
N ALA A 175 36.97 -11.27 -9.10
CA ALA A 175 36.44 -11.84 -10.34
C ALA A 175 36.10 -13.33 -10.20
N ASP A 176 36.82 -14.06 -9.35
CA ASP A 176 36.61 -15.50 -9.12
C ASP A 176 35.56 -15.78 -8.04
N SER A 177 35.17 -14.76 -7.25
CA SER A 177 34.20 -14.89 -6.18
C SER A 177 32.78 -14.91 -6.73
N ARG A 178 32.11 -16.07 -6.66
CA ARG A 178 30.70 -16.21 -7.04
C ARG A 178 29.79 -15.25 -6.29
N VAL A 179 30.07 -15.00 -5.01
CA VAL A 179 29.30 -14.05 -4.20
C VAL A 179 29.42 -12.65 -4.80
N PHE A 180 30.65 -12.18 -5.07
CA PHE A 180 30.86 -10.86 -5.66
C PHE A 180 30.18 -10.74 -7.03
N LEU A 181 30.21 -11.79 -7.86
CA LEU A 181 29.54 -11.79 -9.16
C LEU A 181 28.01 -11.70 -9.04
N TRP A 182 27.39 -12.34 -8.04
CA TRP A 182 25.96 -12.21 -7.79
C TRP A 182 25.58 -10.86 -7.17
N CYS A 183 26.49 -10.25 -6.40
CA CYS A 183 26.23 -8.99 -5.71
C CYS A 183 26.47 -7.76 -6.59
N SER A 184 27.57 -7.76 -7.35
CA SER A 184 28.05 -6.62 -8.13
C SER A 184 27.45 -6.58 -9.54
N GLY A 185 27.40 -5.39 -10.14
CA GLY A 185 27.05 -5.20 -11.54
C GLY A 185 28.27 -5.11 -12.48
N ALA A 186 29.49 -5.39 -11.99
CA ALA A 186 30.74 -5.17 -12.71
C ALA A 186 30.99 -6.19 -13.85
N LEU A 187 30.68 -7.45 -13.60
CA LEU A 187 30.89 -8.56 -14.53
C LEU A 187 29.55 -9.24 -14.85
N PRO A 188 29.46 -10.02 -15.95
CA PRO A 188 28.28 -10.84 -16.23
C PRO A 188 27.95 -11.79 -15.08
N LEU A 189 26.68 -12.19 -14.97
CA LEU A 189 26.26 -13.22 -14.02
C LEU A 189 27.06 -14.51 -14.25
N PRO A 190 27.40 -15.27 -13.19
CA PRO A 190 28.19 -16.51 -13.27
C PRO A 190 27.33 -17.68 -13.78
N LEU A 191 26.69 -17.50 -14.94
CA LEU A 191 25.73 -18.41 -15.54
C LEU A 191 26.13 -18.72 -16.98
N THR A 192 25.82 -19.94 -17.43
CA THR A 192 25.93 -20.29 -18.85
C THR A 192 24.90 -19.51 -19.67
N PRO A 193 25.13 -19.23 -20.97
CA PRO A 193 24.17 -18.48 -21.80
C PRO A 193 22.75 -19.07 -21.79
N GLY A 194 22.63 -20.41 -21.78
CA GLY A 194 21.34 -21.09 -21.67
C GLY A 194 20.64 -20.86 -20.34
N SER A 195 21.39 -20.88 -19.22
CA SER A 195 20.84 -20.62 -17.88
C SER A 195 20.48 -19.15 -17.69
N TYR A 196 21.30 -18.23 -18.21
CA TYR A 196 21.00 -16.80 -18.21
C TYR A 196 19.72 -16.50 -19.00
N LYS A 197 19.56 -17.08 -20.20
CA LYS A 197 18.33 -16.96 -21.00
C LYS A 197 17.10 -17.45 -20.22
N LYS A 198 17.22 -18.62 -19.56
CA LYS A 198 16.12 -19.15 -18.72
C LYS A 198 15.77 -18.20 -17.58
N LEU A 199 16.76 -17.70 -16.84
CA LEU A 199 16.55 -16.75 -15.75
C LEU A 199 15.87 -15.47 -16.26
N ALA A 200 16.36 -14.89 -17.36
CA ALA A 200 15.79 -13.68 -17.94
C ALA A 200 14.34 -13.88 -18.38
N LEU A 201 14.01 -15.01 -19.02
CA LEU A 201 12.64 -15.32 -19.41
C LEU A 201 11.72 -15.59 -18.21
N TRP A 202 12.23 -16.24 -17.16
CA TRP A 202 11.48 -16.43 -15.92
C TRP A 202 11.19 -15.12 -15.21
N LEU A 203 12.17 -14.22 -15.11
CA LEU A 203 11.97 -12.90 -14.51
C LEU A 203 11.02 -12.04 -15.37
N LEU A 204 11.14 -12.09 -16.70
CA LEU A 204 10.17 -11.44 -17.58
C LEU A 204 8.75 -11.96 -17.35
N ALA A 205 8.57 -13.28 -17.31
CA ALA A 205 7.28 -13.89 -17.05
C ALA A 205 6.74 -13.47 -15.69
N PHE A 206 7.58 -13.46 -14.65
CA PHE A 206 7.22 -12.98 -13.32
C PHE A 206 6.75 -11.52 -13.34
N VAL A 207 7.55 -10.59 -13.90
CA VAL A 207 7.20 -9.16 -13.96
C VAL A 207 5.91 -8.95 -14.72
N VAL A 208 5.76 -9.55 -15.90
CA VAL A 208 4.55 -9.39 -16.72
C VAL A 208 3.32 -9.97 -16.02
N ILE A 209 3.40 -11.19 -15.48
CA ILE A 209 2.27 -11.83 -14.80
C ILE A 209 1.90 -11.04 -13.54
N PHE A 210 2.89 -10.59 -12.77
CA PHE A 210 2.66 -9.85 -11.53
C PHE A 210 2.07 -8.48 -11.79
N ASP A 211 2.68 -7.67 -12.65
CA ASP A 211 2.21 -6.31 -12.97
C ASP A 211 0.84 -6.38 -13.64
N VAL A 212 0.71 -7.13 -14.74
CA VAL A 212 -0.56 -7.22 -15.47
C VAL A 212 -1.66 -7.88 -14.63
N GLY A 213 -1.30 -8.88 -13.83
CA GLY A 213 -2.23 -9.57 -12.94
C GLY A 213 -2.76 -8.65 -11.83
N THR A 214 -1.88 -7.92 -11.16
CA THR A 214 -2.28 -6.95 -10.12
C THR A 214 -3.06 -5.77 -10.71
N TYR A 215 -2.67 -5.27 -11.88
CA TYR A 215 -3.46 -4.25 -12.59
C TYR A 215 -4.87 -4.75 -12.91
N SER A 216 -5.00 -5.95 -13.50
CA SER A 216 -6.31 -6.50 -13.82
C SER A 216 -7.14 -6.81 -12.58
N TYR A 217 -6.51 -7.06 -11.44
CA TYR A 217 -7.20 -7.21 -10.17
C TYR A 217 -7.73 -5.86 -9.64
N TYR A 218 -6.94 -4.79 -9.73
CA TYR A 218 -7.32 -3.47 -9.20
C TYR A 218 -8.26 -2.67 -10.12
N ARG A 219 -8.16 -2.85 -11.44
CA ARG A 219 -8.89 -2.03 -12.42
C ARG A 219 -9.60 -2.83 -13.52
N GLY A 220 -9.32 -4.12 -13.63
CA GLY A 220 -9.75 -4.90 -14.79
C GLY A 220 -9.08 -4.43 -16.08
N SER A 221 -9.85 -4.39 -17.16
CA SER A 221 -9.44 -3.96 -18.52
C SER A 221 -8.34 -4.78 -19.18
N VAL A 222 -8.00 -5.95 -18.63
CA VAL A 222 -7.08 -6.91 -19.25
C VAL A 222 -7.81 -8.23 -19.47
N VAL A 223 -8.17 -8.92 -18.38
CA VAL A 223 -8.94 -10.19 -18.44
C VAL A 223 -10.42 -10.00 -18.07
N THR A 224 -10.77 -8.90 -17.41
CA THR A 224 -12.14 -8.55 -17.00
C THR A 224 -12.54 -7.17 -17.56
N PRO A 225 -13.84 -6.84 -17.65
CA PRO A 225 -14.29 -5.46 -17.91
C PRO A 225 -13.72 -4.48 -16.88
N TYR A 226 -13.68 -3.19 -17.22
CA TYR A 226 -13.23 -2.16 -16.30
C TYR A 226 -14.09 -2.14 -15.02
N HIS A 227 -13.44 -2.05 -13.85
CA HIS A 227 -14.10 -1.86 -12.57
C HIS A 227 -13.22 -1.02 -11.63
N HIS A 228 -13.81 -0.39 -10.63
CA HIS A 228 -13.09 0.44 -9.65
C HIS A 228 -12.32 -0.35 -8.58
N GLY A 229 -12.01 -1.62 -8.85
CA GLY A 229 -11.39 -2.56 -7.91
C GLY A 229 -12.41 -3.29 -7.03
N PRO A 230 -11.99 -4.34 -6.30
CA PRO A 230 -12.78 -4.94 -5.24
C PRO A 230 -12.92 -4.00 -4.03
N VAL A 231 -11.93 -3.12 -3.84
CA VAL A 231 -12.00 -1.97 -2.92
C VAL A 231 -11.94 -0.71 -3.77
N SER A 232 -12.96 0.14 -3.65
CA SER A 232 -13.05 1.37 -4.43
C SER A 232 -12.20 2.48 -3.81
N PRO A 233 -11.29 3.14 -4.57
CA PRO A 233 -10.56 4.30 -4.08
C PRO A 233 -11.30 5.63 -4.31
N THR A 234 -12.52 5.58 -4.88
CA THR A 234 -13.32 6.77 -5.22
C THR A 234 -14.66 6.82 -4.50
N THR A 235 -15.21 5.67 -4.12
CA THR A 235 -16.52 5.57 -3.47
C THR A 235 -16.32 5.03 -2.08
N HIS A 236 -16.71 5.80 -1.06
CA HIS A 236 -16.62 5.38 0.32
C HIS A 236 -17.61 4.26 0.63
N HIS A 237 -17.18 3.31 1.44
CA HIS A 237 -18.02 2.20 1.86
C HIS A 237 -17.80 1.89 3.34
N LEU A 238 -18.90 1.68 4.07
CA LEU A 238 -18.91 1.35 5.48
C LEU A 238 -19.41 -0.08 5.68
N SER A 239 -18.57 -0.93 6.25
CA SER A 239 -18.95 -2.24 6.74
C SER A 239 -19.45 -2.14 8.18
N LEU A 240 -20.68 -2.63 8.41
CA LEU A 240 -21.36 -2.58 9.70
C LEU A 240 -21.55 -3.98 10.28
N THR A 241 -20.85 -4.27 11.37
CA THR A 241 -20.86 -5.57 12.04
C THR A 241 -21.25 -5.46 13.51
N GLU A 242 -21.64 -6.58 14.11
CA GLU A 242 -21.96 -6.67 15.55
C GLU A 242 -22.99 -5.65 16.07
N GLY A 243 -24.03 -5.36 15.28
CA GLY A 243 -25.13 -4.51 15.70
C GLY A 243 -25.84 -5.06 16.94
N LYS A 244 -25.88 -4.26 18.02
CA LYS A 244 -26.49 -4.59 19.31
C LYS A 244 -27.46 -3.49 19.73
N LEU A 245 -28.62 -3.88 20.23
CA LEU A 245 -29.60 -3.00 20.85
C LEU A 245 -29.71 -3.34 22.33
N PHE A 246 -29.42 -2.37 23.20
CA PHE A 246 -29.48 -2.53 24.64
C PHE A 246 -30.88 -2.20 25.20
N PRO A 247 -31.23 -2.73 26.39
CA PRO A 247 -32.54 -2.48 27.02
C PRO A 247 -32.83 -1.01 27.34
N ASP A 248 -31.78 -0.21 27.55
CA ASP A 248 -31.86 1.23 27.79
C ASP A 248 -32.06 2.06 26.51
N GLY A 249 -32.15 1.39 25.35
CA GLY A 249 -32.33 2.02 24.05
C GLY A 249 -31.03 2.44 23.36
N GLN A 250 -29.86 2.21 23.98
CA GLN A 250 -28.58 2.45 23.32
C GLN A 250 -28.33 1.45 22.19
N VAL A 251 -27.68 1.92 21.14
CA VAL A 251 -27.32 1.10 19.99
C VAL A 251 -25.81 1.08 19.86
N GLN A 252 -25.25 -0.11 19.79
CA GLN A 252 -23.83 -0.30 19.55
C GLN A 252 -23.63 -1.04 18.23
N VAL A 253 -22.68 -0.58 17.43
CA VAL A 253 -22.33 -1.21 16.16
C VAL A 253 -20.83 -1.05 15.93
N HIS A 254 -20.19 -2.09 15.41
CA HIS A 254 -18.84 -1.98 14.90
C HIS A 254 -18.87 -1.51 13.45
N VAL A 255 -18.11 -0.45 13.16
CA VAL A 255 -18.08 0.21 11.85
C VAL A 255 -16.66 0.24 11.34
N TYR A 256 -16.47 -0.13 10.07
CA TYR A 256 -15.19 -0.09 9.38
C TYR A 256 -15.34 0.62 8.05
N LEU A 257 -14.58 1.70 7.83
CA LEU A 257 -14.51 2.42 6.56
C LEU A 257 -13.49 1.71 5.65
N ASP A 258 -13.99 0.77 4.85
CA ASP A 258 -13.20 -0.22 4.13
C ASP A 258 -13.01 0.09 2.64
N ALA A 259 -13.57 1.19 2.15
CA ALA A 259 -13.29 1.76 0.83
C ALA A 259 -13.45 3.28 0.86
N GLY A 260 -12.91 3.97 -0.16
CA GLY A 260 -13.02 5.41 -0.34
C GLY A 260 -11.70 6.06 -0.72
N THR A 261 -11.73 7.38 -0.90
CA THR A 261 -10.53 8.18 -1.20
C THR A 261 -9.74 8.45 0.10
N PRO A 262 -8.47 8.02 0.22
CA PRO A 262 -7.68 8.19 1.43
C PRO A 262 -7.49 9.65 1.88
N GLU A 263 -7.48 10.60 0.95
CA GLU A 263 -7.30 12.02 1.21
C GLU A 263 -8.58 12.74 1.63
N ALA A 264 -9.75 12.14 1.38
CA ALA A 264 -11.05 12.74 1.65
C ALA A 264 -11.73 12.04 2.83
N PRO A 265 -12.06 12.78 3.91
CA PRO A 265 -12.81 12.20 5.01
C PRO A 265 -14.23 11.87 4.58
N GLU A 266 -14.72 10.77 5.13
CA GLU A 266 -16.12 10.36 5.04
C GLU A 266 -16.93 11.00 6.16
N HIS A 267 -18.18 11.36 5.84
CA HIS A 267 -19.10 12.02 6.77
C HIS A 267 -20.44 11.30 6.84
N ILE A 268 -20.70 10.61 7.96
CA ILE A 268 -22.01 10.02 8.27
C ILE A 268 -22.90 11.11 8.85
N MET A 269 -23.88 11.54 8.07
CA MET A 269 -24.71 12.71 8.37
C MET A 269 -26.03 12.36 9.04
N GLU A 270 -26.56 11.17 8.81
CA GLU A 270 -27.85 10.74 9.37
C GLU A 270 -27.79 9.27 9.79
N ALA A 271 -28.55 8.93 10.84
CA ALA A 271 -28.74 7.54 11.26
C ALA A 271 -30.20 7.29 11.67
N TRP A 272 -30.71 6.10 11.36
CA TRP A 272 -32.07 5.68 11.74
C TRP A 272 -32.07 4.29 12.36
N LEU A 273 -32.98 4.09 13.31
CA LEU A 273 -33.52 2.77 13.59
C LEU A 273 -34.79 2.57 12.79
N LYS A 274 -34.87 1.45 12.07
CA LYS A 274 -36.05 1.07 11.31
C LYS A 274 -36.59 -0.27 11.79
N ASP A 275 -37.91 -0.39 11.78
CA ASP A 275 -38.60 -1.66 12.03
C ASP A 275 -38.56 -2.59 10.80
N ALA A 276 -39.18 -3.77 10.93
CA ALA A 276 -39.33 -4.74 9.84
C ALA A 276 -40.07 -4.19 8.60
N GLY A 277 -40.96 -3.20 8.79
CA GLY A 277 -41.72 -2.54 7.73
C GLY A 277 -40.97 -1.38 7.08
N GLY A 278 -39.77 -1.03 7.58
CA GLY A 278 -38.98 0.11 7.12
C GLY A 278 -39.41 1.45 7.72
N ASN A 279 -40.32 1.46 8.71
CA ASN A 279 -40.73 2.68 9.39
C ASN A 279 -39.63 3.14 10.34
N ALA A 280 -39.37 4.45 10.37
CA ALA A 280 -38.42 5.04 11.30
C ALA A 280 -38.95 4.98 12.74
N LEU A 281 -38.18 4.36 13.61
CA LEU A 281 -38.41 4.28 15.06
C LEU A 281 -37.64 5.37 15.80
N VAL A 282 -36.42 5.65 15.36
CA VAL A 282 -35.53 6.67 15.91
C VAL A 282 -34.78 7.32 14.75
N HIS A 283 -34.54 8.62 14.85
CA HIS A 283 -33.73 9.38 13.91
C HIS A 283 -32.69 10.21 14.67
N TRP A 284 -31.42 10.03 14.31
CA TRP A 284 -30.34 10.93 14.69
C TRP A 284 -29.96 11.76 13.48
N ASP A 285 -30.24 13.06 13.57
CA ASP A 285 -29.84 14.02 12.54
C ASP A 285 -28.36 14.40 12.66
N THR A 286 -27.86 15.18 11.70
CA THR A 286 -26.46 15.60 11.65
C THR A 286 -26.02 16.35 12.91
N ALA A 287 -26.89 17.20 13.48
CA ALA A 287 -26.54 17.96 14.68
C ALA A 287 -26.38 17.05 15.89
N MET A 288 -27.24 16.04 16.04
CA MET A 288 -27.12 15.01 17.06
C MET A 288 -25.85 14.18 16.89
N LEU A 289 -25.54 13.75 15.66
CA LEU A 289 -24.34 12.97 15.36
C LEU A 289 -23.04 13.77 15.60
N SER A 290 -23.02 15.06 15.24
CA SER A 290 -21.90 15.97 15.51
C SER A 290 -21.72 16.25 17.02
N ALA A 291 -22.76 16.05 17.83
CA ALA A 291 -22.73 16.27 19.28
C ALA A 291 -22.45 14.99 20.09
N ILE A 292 -22.21 13.85 19.44
CA ILE A 292 -21.93 12.60 20.13
C ILE A 292 -20.64 12.74 20.96
N PRO A 293 -20.67 12.37 22.26
CA PRO A 293 -19.48 12.46 23.11
C PRO A 293 -18.32 11.59 22.59
N ALA A 294 -17.08 12.03 22.80
CA ALA A 294 -15.89 11.28 22.40
C ALA A 294 -15.84 9.85 23.00
N GLY A 295 -16.43 9.65 24.18
CA GLY A 295 -16.53 8.33 24.84
C GLY A 295 -17.43 7.32 24.11
N SER A 296 -18.26 7.75 23.17
CA SER A 296 -19.08 6.88 22.32
C SER A 296 -18.29 6.20 21.19
N PHE A 297 -17.05 6.60 20.96
CA PHE A 297 -16.17 6.06 19.93
C PHE A 297 -15.08 5.19 20.55
N ARG A 298 -15.24 3.87 20.52
CA ARG A 298 -14.16 2.94 20.86
C ARG A 298 -13.44 2.51 19.59
N ASN A 299 -12.40 3.27 19.24
CA ASN A 299 -11.59 3.03 18.04
C ASN A 299 -10.64 1.85 18.23
N ASP A 300 -10.48 1.06 17.18
CA ASP A 300 -9.60 -0.12 17.16
C ASP A 300 -8.13 0.26 16.99
N TYR A 301 -7.87 1.42 16.37
CA TYR A 301 -6.54 1.92 16.06
C TYR A 301 -6.31 3.30 16.68
N ALA A 302 -5.04 3.59 17.00
CA ALA A 302 -4.65 4.85 17.63
C ALA A 302 -4.50 6.03 16.65
N TYR A 303 -4.63 5.79 15.33
CA TYR A 303 -4.28 6.77 14.27
C TYR A 303 -5.51 7.32 13.55
N ASN A 304 -5.93 6.75 12.41
CA ASN A 304 -7.19 7.15 11.78
C ASN A 304 -8.35 6.64 12.63
N LYS A 305 -9.22 7.56 13.05
CA LYS A 305 -10.29 7.31 14.01
C LYS A 305 -11.62 7.81 13.49
N PHE A 306 -12.69 7.15 13.90
CA PHE A 306 -14.01 7.74 13.96
C PHE A 306 -14.06 8.78 15.07
N THR A 307 -14.56 9.96 14.72
CA THR A 307 -14.74 11.09 15.64
C THR A 307 -16.01 11.85 15.30
N ALA A 308 -16.54 12.62 16.25
CA ALA A 308 -17.56 13.61 15.93
C ALA A 308 -16.93 14.77 15.15
N GLY A 309 -17.49 15.10 13.99
CA GLY A 309 -17.06 16.18 13.11
C GLY A 309 -18.13 17.26 12.99
N HIS A 310 -17.88 18.27 12.13
CA HIS A 310 -18.86 19.34 11.90
C HIS A 310 -20.11 18.82 11.17
N TYR A 311 -19.92 17.88 10.24
CA TYR A 311 -20.97 17.28 9.41
C TYR A 311 -21.29 15.84 9.85
N GLY A 312 -21.60 15.63 11.13
CA GLY A 312 -21.93 14.33 11.71
C GLY A 312 -20.70 13.56 12.19
N ILE A 313 -20.70 12.23 12.01
CA ILE A 313 -19.54 11.40 12.37
C ILE A 313 -18.55 11.40 11.21
N GLN A 314 -17.29 11.70 11.49
CA GLN A 314 -16.21 11.77 10.51
C GLN A 314 -15.23 10.60 10.67
N ALA A 315 -14.76 10.07 9.54
CA ALA A 315 -13.70 9.06 9.51
C ALA A 315 -12.82 9.17 8.26
N ILE A 316 -11.61 8.62 8.32
CA ILE A 316 -10.71 8.45 7.17
C ILE A 316 -10.65 6.96 6.84
N VAL A 317 -10.48 6.62 5.56
CA VAL A 317 -10.34 5.23 5.09
C VAL A 317 -9.39 4.42 5.97
N GLY A 318 -9.79 3.19 6.30
CA GLY A 318 -9.07 2.33 7.24
C GLY A 318 -9.40 2.57 8.71
N SER A 319 -10.20 3.58 9.07
CA SER A 319 -10.72 3.74 10.42
C SER A 319 -11.69 2.62 10.76
N ALA A 320 -11.56 2.04 11.96
CA ALA A 320 -12.49 1.05 12.51
C ALA A 320 -12.81 1.42 13.97
N ALA A 321 -14.07 1.33 14.35
CA ALA A 321 -14.51 1.62 15.71
C ALA A 321 -15.81 0.93 16.07
N THR A 322 -15.98 0.62 17.36
CA THR A 322 -17.28 0.40 17.95
C THR A 322 -17.93 1.75 18.28
N LEU A 323 -19.01 2.09 17.57
CA LEU A 323 -19.82 3.29 17.78
C LEU A 323 -20.96 2.97 18.75
N THR A 324 -21.22 3.87 19.69
CA THR A 324 -22.35 3.79 20.62
C THR A 324 -23.25 5.00 20.46
N PHE A 325 -24.42 4.79 19.86
CA PHE A 325 -25.45 5.82 19.70
C PHE A 325 -26.26 5.94 20.99
N PRO A 326 -26.53 7.17 21.47
CA PRO A 326 -27.37 7.39 22.63
C PRO A 326 -28.80 6.95 22.33
N ALA A 327 -29.54 6.56 23.37
CA ALA A 327 -30.98 6.30 23.24
C ALA A 327 -31.67 7.50 22.61
N GLY A 328 -32.25 7.31 21.43
CA GLY A 328 -32.90 8.38 20.68
C GLY A 328 -34.38 8.51 21.00
N THR A 329 -34.96 9.64 20.62
CA THR A 329 -36.38 9.91 20.81
C THR A 329 -37.20 9.05 19.85
N LEU A 330 -38.14 8.26 20.40
CA LEU A 330 -39.03 7.43 19.62
C LEU A 330 -40.00 8.28 18.80
N THR A 331 -40.10 7.98 17.51
CA THR A 331 -41.09 8.58 16.61
C THR A 331 -42.42 7.82 16.69
N GLY A 332 -43.54 8.54 16.54
CA GLY A 332 -44.87 7.94 16.44
C GLY A 332 -45.57 7.60 17.76
N GLY A 333 -45.13 8.16 18.90
CA GLY A 333 -45.85 8.02 20.19
C GLY A 333 -45.68 6.65 20.87
N ASN A 334 -44.68 5.87 20.46
CA ASN A 334 -44.33 4.61 21.12
C ASN A 334 -43.53 4.90 22.41
N ASP A 335 -43.92 4.27 23.51
CA ASP A 335 -43.20 4.36 24.79
C ASP A 335 -41.96 3.44 24.82
N ARG A 336 -41.87 2.48 23.90
CA ARG A 336 -40.76 1.52 23.80
C ARG A 336 -40.48 1.10 22.36
N ILE A 337 -39.23 0.69 22.09
CA ILE A 337 -38.85 0.09 20.81
C ILE A 337 -39.63 -1.24 20.65
N PRO A 338 -40.42 -1.45 19.58
CA PRO A 338 -41.20 -2.67 19.38
C PRO A 338 -40.32 -3.92 19.42
N ASP A 339 -40.81 -5.05 19.95
CA ASP A 339 -40.02 -6.29 20.15
C ASP A 339 -39.57 -6.99 18.84
N GLY A 340 -40.01 -6.50 17.68
CA GLY A 340 -39.65 -7.01 16.36
C GLY A 340 -38.17 -6.79 15.98
N PRO A 341 -37.75 -7.31 14.80
CA PRO A 341 -36.42 -7.06 14.27
C PRO A 341 -36.26 -5.58 13.96
N VAL A 342 -35.08 -5.06 14.29
CA VAL A 342 -34.71 -3.65 14.11
C VAL A 342 -33.41 -3.58 13.32
N THR A 343 -33.33 -2.63 12.41
CA THR A 343 -32.17 -2.39 11.56
C THR A 343 -31.65 -0.99 11.81
N LEU A 344 -30.34 -0.87 12.00
CA LEU A 344 -29.65 0.41 11.96
C LEU A 344 -29.35 0.76 10.50
N VAL A 345 -29.67 1.99 10.10
CA VAL A 345 -29.34 2.53 8.78
C VAL A 345 -28.53 3.80 8.97
N LEU A 346 -27.36 3.87 8.38
CA LEU A 346 -26.52 5.07 8.32
C LEU A 346 -26.57 5.64 6.91
N ARG A 347 -26.44 6.96 6.80
CA ARG A 347 -26.32 7.64 5.52
C ARG A 347 -25.22 8.68 5.53
N ASP A 348 -24.46 8.67 4.44
CA ASP A 348 -23.35 9.59 4.24
C ASP A 348 -23.76 10.92 3.60
N ALA A 349 -22.77 11.79 3.40
CA ALA A 349 -22.94 13.07 2.72
C ALA A 349 -23.27 12.95 1.22
N GLU A 350 -22.89 11.84 0.58
CA GLU A 350 -23.17 11.57 -0.84
C GLU A 350 -24.56 10.94 -1.06
N GLY A 351 -25.22 10.53 0.03
CA GLY A 351 -26.54 9.91 0.05
C GLY A 351 -26.54 8.39 -0.02
N HIS A 352 -25.37 7.72 0.03
CA HIS A 352 -25.29 6.27 0.16
C HIS A 352 -25.79 5.82 1.52
N THR A 353 -26.38 4.63 1.56
CA THR A 353 -26.97 4.07 2.77
C THR A 353 -26.32 2.75 3.13
N PHE A 354 -25.95 2.59 4.39
CA PHE A 354 -25.35 1.39 4.95
C PHE A 354 -26.25 0.85 6.04
N SER A 355 -26.49 -0.46 6.11
CA SER A 355 -27.42 -1.00 7.09
C SER A 355 -26.98 -2.32 7.71
N THR A 356 -27.39 -2.55 8.96
CA THR A 356 -27.12 -3.80 9.67
C THR A 356 -28.27 -4.14 10.62
N PRO A 357 -28.68 -5.42 10.71
CA PRO A 357 -29.66 -5.85 11.69
C PRO A 357 -29.07 -5.76 13.11
N LEU A 358 -29.91 -5.39 14.08
CA LEU A 358 -29.52 -5.31 15.48
C LEU A 358 -29.95 -6.56 16.24
N ARG A 359 -29.01 -7.14 16.99
CA ARG A 359 -29.29 -8.18 17.98
C ARG A 359 -29.64 -7.55 19.32
N ARG A 360 -30.80 -7.90 19.89
CA ARG A 360 -31.16 -7.45 21.24
C ARG A 360 -30.26 -8.13 22.28
N VAL A 361 -29.72 -7.31 23.17
CA VAL A 361 -28.99 -7.77 24.35
C VAL A 361 -30.02 -7.93 25.47
N PRO A 362 -30.11 -9.10 26.14
CA PRO A 362 -31.02 -9.27 27.26
C PRO A 362 -30.64 -8.35 28.42
N ALA A 363 -31.63 -7.91 29.20
CA ALA A 363 -31.36 -7.23 30.46
C ALA A 363 -30.73 -8.25 31.44
N GLU A 364 -29.59 -7.89 32.04
CA GLU A 364 -28.96 -8.66 33.13
C GLU A 364 -29.72 -8.49 34.45
#